data_AF-A0ABD3APS8-F1
#
_entry.id   AF-A0ABD3APS8-F1
#
_cell.length_a   1.000
_cell.length_b   1.000
_cell.length_c   1.000
_cell.angle_alpha   90.00
_cell.angle_beta   90.00
_cell.angle_gamma   90.00
#
_symmetry.space_group_name_H-M   'P 1'
#
loop_
_entity.id
_entity.type
_entity.pdbx_description
1 polymer ?
#
loop_
_entity_poly.entity_id
_entity_poly.type
_entity_poly.pdbx_seq_one_letter_code
_entity_poly.pdbx_strand_id
1 'polypeptide(L)'
;MRDYLKGSRDDLPDALKNSLYRLDSMHMMTKLRPFVHTFLKKASSLFEMYIYTMGERVYALQMAKLLDPGDVYFNSRVIAQGDCTQRHQKGLDVVLGQESAVLILMTQKRYGRDTRRT
;
A
#
# COMPACT_ATOMS: atom_id res chain seq x y z
N MET A 1 12.45 -17.01 -25.43
CA MET A 1 12.49 -16.66 -23.99
C MET A 1 11.37 -15.67 -23.58
N ARG A 2 10.24 -15.58 -24.30
CA ARG A 2 9.07 -14.75 -23.89
C ARG A 2 7.84 -15.57 -23.52
N ASP A 3 7.88 -16.89 -23.70
CA ASP A 3 6.68 -17.74 -23.67
C ASP A 3 6.41 -18.42 -22.33
N TYR A 4 7.28 -18.22 -21.33
CA TYR A 4 7.15 -18.87 -20.01
C TYR A 4 6.22 -18.17 -19.02
N LEU A 5 5.65 -17.00 -19.38
CA LEU A 5 4.75 -16.24 -18.50
C LEU A 5 3.26 -16.38 -18.89
N LYS A 6 2.92 -17.35 -19.73
CA LYS A 6 1.56 -17.61 -20.22
C LYS A 6 0.86 -18.79 -19.54
N GLY A 7 1.15 -19.04 -18.26
CA GLY A 7 0.35 -19.97 -17.46
C GLY A 7 -1.07 -19.41 -17.31
N SER A 8 -2.10 -20.20 -17.60
CA SER A 8 -3.47 -19.76 -17.41
C SER A 8 -3.71 -19.53 -15.92
N ARG A 9 -4.55 -18.55 -15.56
CA ARG A 9 -5.04 -18.41 -14.17
C ARG A 9 -5.62 -19.73 -13.66
N ASP A 10 -6.13 -20.57 -14.55
CA ASP A 10 -6.76 -21.85 -14.26
C ASP A 10 -5.81 -22.90 -13.67
N ASP A 11 -4.50 -22.81 -13.96
CA ASP A 11 -3.47 -23.78 -13.53
C ASP A 11 -3.02 -23.57 -12.08
N LEU A 12 -3.54 -22.54 -11.41
CA LEU A 12 -3.09 -22.10 -10.10
C LEU A 12 -3.99 -22.64 -8.98
N PRO A 13 -3.45 -23.01 -7.80
CA PRO A 13 -4.27 -23.39 -6.66
C PRO A 13 -5.32 -22.32 -6.34
N ASP A 14 -6.55 -22.70 -6.02
CA ASP A 14 -7.68 -21.76 -5.86
C ASP A 14 -7.43 -20.67 -4.80
N ALA A 15 -6.67 -21.01 -3.76
CA ALA A 15 -6.22 -20.04 -2.75
C ALA A 15 -5.34 -18.92 -3.32
N LEU A 16 -4.58 -19.22 -4.38
CA LEU A 16 -3.71 -18.28 -5.06
C LEU A 16 -4.45 -17.55 -6.20
N LYS A 17 -5.42 -18.20 -6.87
CA LYS A 17 -6.32 -17.56 -7.85
C LYS A 17 -7.02 -16.32 -7.29
N ASN A 18 -7.49 -16.43 -6.05
CA ASN A 18 -8.24 -15.35 -5.39
C ASN A 18 -7.36 -14.29 -4.72
N SER A 19 -6.03 -14.47 -4.72
CA SER A 19 -5.11 -13.52 -4.07
C SER A 19 -4.10 -12.89 -5.01
N LEU A 20 -3.96 -13.37 -6.26
CA LEU A 20 -3.05 -12.82 -7.26
C LEU A 20 -3.75 -11.94 -8.30
N TYR A 21 -3.27 -10.71 -8.40
CA TYR A 21 -3.81 -9.66 -9.25
C TYR A 21 -2.75 -9.18 -10.22
N ARG A 22 -3.12 -9.08 -11.50
CA ARG A 22 -2.25 -8.53 -12.53
C ARG A 22 -2.55 -7.04 -12.66
N LEU A 23 -1.50 -6.23 -12.57
CA LEU A 23 -1.54 -4.81 -12.86
C LEU A 23 -0.93 -4.61 -14.25
N ASP A 24 -1.78 -4.74 -15.28
CA ASP A 24 -1.34 -4.80 -16.68
C ASP A 24 -0.55 -3.56 -17.13
N SER A 25 -0.98 -2.37 -16.68
CA SER A 25 -0.32 -1.09 -16.97
C SER A 25 1.10 -0.97 -16.40
N MET A 26 1.44 -1.81 -15.41
CA MET A 26 2.75 -1.82 -14.75
C MET A 26 3.52 -3.12 -15.02
N HIS A 27 2.97 -4.01 -15.85
CA HIS A 27 3.53 -5.34 -16.13
C HIS A 27 3.92 -6.13 -14.88
N MET A 28 3.11 -6.03 -13.83
CA MET A 28 3.44 -6.57 -12.50
C MET A 28 2.31 -7.47 -11.98
N MET A 29 2.70 -8.49 -11.20
CA MET A 29 1.77 -9.34 -10.45
C MET A 29 1.84 -8.98 -8.96
N THR A 30 0.69 -8.84 -8.32
CA THR A 30 0.56 -8.46 -6.92
C THR A 30 -0.23 -9.50 -6.17
N LYS A 31 0.31 -9.99 -5.05
CA LYS A 31 -0.42 -10.85 -4.13
C LYS A 31 -0.97 -10.04 -2.97
N LEU A 32 -2.28 -10.07 -2.76
CA LEU A 32 -2.88 -9.49 -1.57
C LEU A 32 -2.68 -10.42 -0.37
N ARG A 33 -2.42 -9.82 0.80
CA ARG A 33 -2.34 -10.57 2.04
C ARG A 33 -3.73 -11.14 2.37
N PRO A 34 -3.82 -12.41 2.82
CA PRO A 34 -5.09 -12.97 3.26
C PRO A 34 -5.78 -12.04 4.27
N PHE A 35 -7.10 -11.90 4.13
CA PHE A 35 -7.96 -11.07 4.99
C PHE A 35 -7.74 -9.55 4.91
N VAL A 36 -7.00 -9.02 3.92
CA VAL A 36 -6.73 -7.58 3.82
C VAL A 36 -8.00 -6.72 3.80
N HIS A 37 -9.03 -7.11 3.04
CA HIS A 37 -10.27 -6.33 2.98
C HIS A 37 -11.05 -6.36 4.29
N THR A 38 -11.09 -7.52 4.97
CA THR A 38 -11.70 -7.63 6.31
C THR A 38 -10.95 -6.79 7.34
N PHE A 39 -9.61 -6.76 7.25
CA PHE A 39 -8.80 -5.89 8.09
C PHE A 39 -9.12 -4.41 7.83
N LEU A 40 -9.11 -3.96 6.58
CA LEU A 40 -9.41 -2.57 6.22
C LEU A 40 -10.79 -2.16 6.71
N LYS A 41 -11.82 -3.00 6.53
CA LYS A 41 -13.18 -2.74 7.01
C LYS A 41 -13.27 -2.59 8.54
N LYS A 42 -12.50 -3.38 9.31
CA LYS A 42 -12.47 -3.27 10.78
C LYS A 42 -11.61 -2.10 11.25
N ALA A 43 -10.51 -1.81 10.55
CA ALA A 43 -9.64 -0.69 10.86
C ALA A 43 -10.33 0.65 10.57
N SER A 44 -11.16 0.73 9.52
CA SER A 44 -11.87 1.96 9.13
C SER A 44 -12.86 2.47 10.18
N SER A 45 -13.34 1.61 11.09
CA SER A 45 -14.20 2.06 12.20
C SER A 45 -13.43 2.67 13.36
N LEU A 46 -12.10 2.56 13.36
CA LEU A 46 -11.22 2.97 14.47
C LEU A 46 -10.20 4.03 14.04
N PHE A 47 -9.82 4.04 12.76
CA PHE A 47 -8.72 4.87 12.26
C PHE A 47 -9.08 5.56 10.94
N GLU A 48 -8.57 6.78 10.78
CA GLU A 48 -8.41 7.37 9.45
C GLU A 48 -7.21 6.69 8.76
N MET A 49 -7.42 6.16 7.56
CA MET A 49 -6.41 5.34 6.88
C MET A 49 -5.70 6.11 5.77
N TYR A 50 -4.39 5.89 5.71
CA TYR A 50 -3.47 6.45 4.72
C TYR A 50 -2.70 5.33 4.03
N ILE A 51 -2.44 5.47 2.74
CA ILE A 51 -1.42 4.67 2.04
C ILE A 51 -0.11 5.44 2.10
N TYR A 52 0.92 4.87 2.72
CA TYR A 52 2.29 5.39 2.66
C TYR A 52 3.22 4.37 2.01
N THR A 53 3.65 4.66 0.79
CA THR A 53 4.60 3.82 0.05
C THR A 53 5.84 4.58 -0.43
N MET A 54 6.95 3.86 -0.55
CA MET A 54 8.16 4.34 -1.24
C MET A 54 8.10 4.10 -2.76
N GLY A 55 6.99 3.55 -3.26
CA GLY A 55 6.74 3.46 -4.69
C GLY A 55 6.32 4.80 -5.28
N GLU A 56 6.41 4.91 -6.60
CA GLU A 56 5.93 6.07 -7.34
C GLU A 56 4.42 6.30 -7.16
N ARG A 57 3.98 7.53 -7.42
CA ARG A 57 2.57 7.94 -7.31
C ARG A 57 1.64 7.04 -8.12
N VAL A 58 2.03 6.69 -9.34
CA VAL A 58 1.23 5.82 -10.22
C VAL A 58 1.01 4.44 -9.58
N TYR A 59 2.06 3.86 -9.00
CA TYR A 59 1.97 2.60 -8.26
C TYR A 59 1.02 2.73 -7.06
N ALA A 60 1.17 3.79 -6.28
CA ALA A 60 0.37 4.02 -5.09
C ALA A 60 -1.13 4.12 -5.41
N LEU A 61 -1.48 4.82 -6.49
CA LEU A 61 -2.87 4.96 -6.95
C LEU A 61 -3.44 3.65 -7.52
N GLN A 62 -2.63 2.86 -8.24
CA GLN A 62 -3.06 1.53 -8.70
C GLN A 62 -3.35 0.61 -7.51
N MET A 63 -2.52 0.66 -6.47
CA MET A 63 -2.75 -0.10 -5.25
C MET A 63 -3.95 0.38 -4.45
N ALA A 64 -4.19 1.69 -4.39
CA ALA A 64 -5.39 2.26 -3.76
C ALA A 64 -6.65 1.71 -4.42
N LYS A 65 -6.73 1.76 -5.76
CA LYS A 65 -7.85 1.21 -6.54
C LYS A 65 -8.04 -0.29 -6.33
N LEU A 66 -6.95 -1.06 -6.21
CA LEU A 66 -7.01 -2.50 -5.99
C LEU A 66 -7.52 -2.85 -4.57
N LEU A 67 -7.09 -2.09 -3.56
CA LEU A 67 -7.45 -2.33 -2.16
C LEU A 67 -8.83 -1.76 -1.79
N ASP A 68 -9.20 -0.64 -2.41
CA ASP A 68 -10.39 0.15 -2.13
C ASP A 68 -11.03 0.69 -3.43
N PRO A 69 -11.69 -0.18 -4.23
CA PRO A 69 -12.30 0.23 -5.49
C PRO A 69 -13.43 1.28 -5.33
N GLY A 70 -14.04 1.35 -4.15
CA GLY A 70 -15.13 2.26 -3.84
C GLY A 70 -14.68 3.60 -3.25
N ASP A 71 -13.37 3.80 -3.07
CA ASP A 71 -12.79 5.00 -2.47
C ASP A 71 -13.43 5.38 -1.12
N VAL A 72 -13.55 4.38 -0.22
CA VAL A 72 -14.19 4.51 1.10
C VAL A 72 -13.16 4.69 2.21
N TYR A 73 -11.97 4.12 2.03
CA TYR A 73 -10.94 3.95 3.05
C TYR A 73 -9.85 5.02 2.92
N PHE A 74 -9.35 5.26 1.71
CA PHE A 74 -8.15 6.08 1.52
C PHE A 74 -8.46 7.46 0.93
N ASN A 75 -9.45 7.61 0.05
CA ASN A 75 -9.77 8.89 -0.60
C ASN A 75 -8.48 9.49 -1.22
N SER A 76 -8.23 10.78 -0.96
CA SER A 76 -7.01 11.48 -1.37
C SER A 76 -5.78 11.20 -0.50
N ARG A 77 -5.88 10.39 0.56
CA ARG A 77 -4.84 10.13 1.57
C ARG A 77 -3.81 9.09 1.12
N VAL A 78 -3.15 9.39 0.02
CA VAL A 78 -2.06 8.58 -0.54
C VAL A 78 -0.78 9.40 -0.50
N ILE A 79 0.28 8.86 0.10
CA ILE A 79 1.61 9.44 0.19
C ILE A 79 2.58 8.50 -0.54
N ALA A 80 3.13 8.98 -1.65
CA ALA A 80 4.06 8.26 -2.49
C ALA A 80 5.50 8.78 -2.32
N GLN A 81 6.45 8.15 -3.01
CA GLN A 81 7.86 8.52 -2.92
C GLN A 81 8.15 10.00 -3.20
N GLY A 82 7.47 10.58 -4.21
CA GLY A 82 7.64 11.99 -4.59
C GLY A 82 7.07 12.97 -3.57
N ASP A 83 6.22 12.50 -2.67
CA ASP A 83 5.61 13.31 -1.61
C ASP A 83 6.49 13.34 -0.33
N CYS A 84 7.55 12.51 -0.28
CA CYS A 84 8.45 12.41 0.87
C CYS A 84 9.49 13.54 0.85
N THR A 85 9.65 14.23 1.98
CA THR A 85 10.63 15.33 2.14
C THR A 85 12.08 14.85 2.19
N GLN A 86 12.32 13.62 2.67
CA GLN A 86 13.63 12.98 2.74
C GLN A 86 13.68 11.76 1.82
N ARG A 87 14.67 11.76 0.91
CA ARG A 87 14.92 10.61 0.03
C ARG A 87 15.16 9.35 0.87
N HIS A 88 14.40 8.30 0.54
CA HIS A 88 14.51 6.97 1.17
C HIS A 88 14.13 6.89 2.66
N GLN A 89 13.49 7.92 3.22
CA GLN A 89 12.95 7.87 4.58
C GLN A 89 11.45 8.04 4.58
N LYS A 90 10.78 7.31 5.48
CA LYS A 90 9.38 7.52 5.78
C LYS A 90 9.28 8.44 6.98
N GLY A 91 8.99 9.71 6.73
CA GLY A 91 8.80 10.73 7.75
C GLY A 91 7.31 10.91 8.06
N LEU A 92 6.97 11.14 9.33
CA LEU A 92 5.62 11.55 9.73
C LEU A 92 5.33 13.02 9.40
N ASP A 93 6.31 13.76 8.91
CA ASP A 93 6.22 15.17 8.57
C ASP A 93 5.27 15.48 7.41
N VAL A 94 4.86 14.45 6.65
CA VAL A 94 3.84 14.56 5.59
C VAL A 94 2.42 14.24 6.11
N VAL A 95 2.28 13.60 7.27
CA VAL A 95 0.99 13.26 7.87
C VAL A 95 0.65 14.31 8.93
N LEU A 96 -0.34 15.17 8.66
CA LEU A 96 -0.81 16.22 9.56
C LEU A 96 -1.64 15.68 10.74
N GLY A 97 -1.07 14.78 11.55
CA GLY A 97 -1.70 14.24 12.76
C GLY A 97 -1.03 14.76 14.03
N GLN A 98 -1.80 14.98 15.09
CA GLN A 98 -1.24 15.12 16.45
C GLN A 98 -0.41 13.87 16.75
N GLU A 99 0.85 14.05 17.18
CA GLU A 99 1.86 13.00 17.35
C GLU A 99 1.44 11.83 18.28
N SER A 100 0.34 11.97 19.03
CA SER A 100 -0.06 11.02 20.07
C SER A 100 -0.85 9.79 19.61
N ALA A 101 -1.19 9.62 18.32
CA ALA A 101 -2.04 8.49 17.89
C ALA A 101 -1.83 7.99 16.44
N VAL A 102 -0.59 7.89 15.96
CA VAL A 102 -0.31 7.32 14.62
C VAL A 102 0.19 5.88 14.72
N LEU A 103 -0.57 4.92 14.18
CA LEU A 103 -0.14 3.52 14.04
C LEU A 103 0.44 3.27 12.66
N ILE A 104 1.72 2.94 12.59
CA ILE A 104 2.41 2.60 11.33
C ILE A 104 2.56 1.08 11.21
N LEU A 105 1.91 0.50 10.21
CA LEU A 105 2.01 -0.94 9.91
C LEU A 105 2.87 -1.15 8.66
N MET A 106 4.11 -1.59 8.85
CA MET A 106 5.07 -1.82 7.77
C MET A 106 5.89 -3.09 7.97
N THR A 107 6.33 -3.69 6.87
CA THR A 107 7.09 -4.95 6.84
C THR A 107 8.58 -4.81 7.12
N GLN A 108 9.17 -3.60 7.14
CA GLN A 108 10.61 -3.39 7.35
C GLN A 108 10.93 -2.37 8.46
N LYS A 109 11.84 -2.71 9.38
CA LYS A 109 12.34 -1.84 10.47
C LYS A 109 13.46 -0.88 10.01
N ARG A 110 13.21 0.03 9.07
CA ARG A 110 14.12 1.18 8.86
C ARG A 110 13.43 2.45 9.35
N TYR A 111 13.80 2.87 10.54
CA TYR A 111 13.18 3.96 11.32
C TYR A 111 13.59 5.32 10.76
N GLY A 112 12.65 6.26 10.68
CA GLY A 112 12.94 7.68 10.55
C GLY A 112 13.44 8.20 11.88
N ARG A 113 14.61 8.87 11.90
CA ARG A 113 15.03 9.60 13.10
C ARG A 113 14.14 10.83 13.21
N ASP A 114 13.36 10.90 14.28
CA ASP A 114 12.80 12.16 14.74
C ASP A 114 13.96 13.16 14.89
N THR A 115 13.93 14.22 14.09
CA THR A 115 15.00 15.23 13.99
C THR A 115 14.51 16.61 14.40
N ARG A 116 13.45 16.71 15.21
CA ARG A 116 13.10 17.97 15.87
C ARG A 116 13.30 17.87 17.38
N ARG A 117 14.58 17.77 17.79
CA ARG A 117 14.99 18.24 19.11
C ARG A 117 15.59 19.63 18.97
N THR A 118 14.93 20.57 19.66
CA THR A 118 15.30 21.96 20.00
C THR A 118 15.50 22.93 18.86
#